data_AF-A0A3Q2FGU3-F1
#
_entry.id   AF-A0A3Q2FGU3-F1
#
_cell.length_a   1.000
_cell.length_b   1.000
_cell.length_c   1.000
_cell.angle_alpha   90.00
_cell.angle_beta   90.00
_cell.angle_gamma   90.00
#
_symmetry.space_group_name_H-M   'P 1'
#
loop_
_entity.id
_entity.type
_entity.pdbx_description
1 polymer ?
#
loop_
_entity_poly.entity_id
_entity_poly.type
_entity_poly.pdbx_seq_one_letter_code
_entity_poly.pdbx_strand_id
1 'polypeptide(L)'
;MGKVLEFVDHNRERRFFLNNPPGSKLRIARLEDTFYKDKPDEVRGCSMFYLPEEVEMQVIGVIEGTSCPSDELLLMTCENGRLYAFDGEELHMVASSLLQLEYGHIEYPSTESYYNGQAFENMTEEDWAEVKQGAVGKKLDQEHEKLVESKKEKFLENLKSQKSKCSSEYGSIFRGEQSRSRAKKKKKC
;
A
#
# COMPACT_ATOMS: atom_id res chain seq x y z
N MET A 1 -4.49 16.06 21.80
CA MET A 1 -4.17 14.64 21.58
C MET A 1 -4.33 13.74 22.79
N GLY A 2 -3.67 13.95 23.94
CA GLY A 2 -3.79 13.04 25.11
C GLY A 2 -5.21 12.68 25.57
N LYS A 3 -6.20 13.58 25.39
CA LYS A 3 -7.62 13.29 25.69
C LYS A 3 -8.23 12.18 24.82
N VAL A 4 -7.80 12.05 23.56
CA VAL A 4 -8.27 10.99 22.65
C VAL A 4 -7.73 9.65 23.12
N LEU A 5 -6.43 9.59 23.43
CA LEU A 5 -5.82 8.39 24.00
C LEU A 5 -6.49 7.96 25.31
N GLU A 6 -6.70 8.89 26.24
CA GLU A 6 -7.46 8.62 27.47
C GLU A 6 -8.85 8.09 27.16
N PHE A 7 -9.59 8.69 26.22
CA PHE A 7 -10.91 8.21 25.82
C PHE A 7 -10.86 6.78 25.28
N VAL A 8 -9.91 6.46 24.39
CA VAL A 8 -9.74 5.12 23.82
C VAL A 8 -9.46 4.10 24.93
N ASP A 9 -8.62 4.46 25.89
CA ASP A 9 -8.27 3.59 27.02
C ASP A 9 -9.46 3.27 27.91
N HIS A 10 -10.24 4.28 28.26
CA HIS A 10 -11.43 4.11 29.11
C HIS A 10 -12.58 3.37 28.40
N ASN A 11 -12.57 3.36 27.06
CA ASN A 11 -13.66 2.80 26.25
C ASN A 11 -13.24 1.60 25.40
N ARG A 12 -12.04 1.05 25.61
CA ARG A 12 -11.52 -0.11 24.87
C ARG A 12 -12.53 -1.26 24.81
N GLU A 13 -12.68 -1.86 23.63
CA GLU A 13 -13.66 -2.91 23.29
C GLU A 13 -15.14 -2.50 23.35
N ARG A 14 -15.47 -1.26 23.73
CA ARG A 14 -16.85 -0.77 23.62
C ARG A 14 -17.22 -0.64 22.15
N ARG A 15 -18.46 -1.02 21.86
CA ARG A 15 -19.05 -0.96 20.53
C ARG A 15 -20.19 0.04 20.49
N PHE A 16 -20.20 0.86 19.45
CA PHE A 16 -21.23 1.85 19.17
C PHE A 16 -21.83 1.56 17.80
N PHE A 17 -23.16 1.52 17.72
CA PHE A 17 -23.84 1.39 16.43
C PHE A 17 -23.75 2.70 15.67
N LEU A 18 -23.43 2.60 14.39
CA LEU A 18 -23.45 3.74 13.48
C LEU A 18 -24.77 3.73 12.72
N ASN A 19 -25.35 4.91 12.56
CA ASN A 19 -26.56 5.14 11.78
C ASN A 19 -26.25 5.13 10.28
N ASN A 20 -25.02 5.50 9.90
CA ASN A 20 -24.54 5.51 8.53
C ASN A 20 -23.06 5.05 8.49
N PRO A 21 -22.68 4.06 7.67
CA PRO A 21 -23.55 3.19 6.86
C PRO A 21 -24.40 2.22 7.71
N PRO A 22 -25.62 1.84 7.29
CA PRO A 22 -26.49 0.97 8.07
C PRO A 22 -25.86 -0.39 8.42
N GLY A 23 -26.01 -0.81 9.68
CA GLY A 23 -25.50 -2.09 10.16
C GLY A 23 -24.02 -2.07 10.60
N SER A 24 -23.32 -0.97 10.34
CA SER A 24 -21.93 -0.79 10.78
C SER A 24 -21.84 -0.42 12.26
N LYS A 25 -20.68 -0.72 12.85
CA LYS A 25 -20.41 -0.52 14.28
C LYS A 25 -18.98 -0.04 14.45
N LEU A 26 -18.78 0.98 15.26
CA LEU A 26 -17.45 1.35 15.73
C LEU A 26 -17.10 0.52 16.96
N ARG A 27 -16.01 -0.25 16.88
CA ARG A 27 -15.35 -0.85 18.04
C ARG A 27 -14.16 0.03 18.43
N ILE A 28 -14.18 0.58 19.65
CA ILE A 28 -13.05 1.33 20.18
C ILE A 28 -11.90 0.36 20.45
N ALA A 29 -10.75 0.63 19.86
CA ALA A 29 -9.60 -0.24 19.87
C ALA A 29 -8.33 0.60 19.73
N ARG A 30 -7.25 0.18 20.40
CA ARG A 30 -5.94 0.71 20.08
C ARG A 30 -5.35 -0.05 18.90
N LEU A 31 -4.28 0.47 18.30
CA LEU A 31 -3.62 -0.12 17.13
C LEU A 31 -3.29 -1.62 17.31
N GLU A 32 -2.77 -1.97 18.47
CA GLU A 32 -2.41 -3.31 18.92
C GLU A 32 -3.58 -4.29 19.02
N ASP A 33 -4.82 -3.79 19.06
CA ASP A 33 -6.07 -4.57 19.08
C ASP A 33 -6.79 -4.59 17.73
N THR A 34 -6.09 -4.18 16.68
CA THR A 34 -6.57 -4.19 15.30
C THR A 34 -5.76 -5.19 14.46
N PHE A 35 -6.25 -5.45 13.25
CA PHE A 35 -5.52 -6.17 12.20
C PHE A 35 -4.16 -5.54 11.87
N TYR A 36 -4.01 -4.22 12.07
CA TYR A 36 -2.79 -3.48 11.78
C TYR A 36 -1.73 -3.53 12.89
N LYS A 37 -1.92 -4.32 13.95
CA LYS A 37 -0.97 -4.44 15.07
C LYS A 37 0.46 -4.77 14.64
N ASP A 38 0.62 -5.59 13.61
CA ASP A 38 1.91 -6.05 13.08
C ASP A 38 2.39 -5.19 11.89
N LYS A 39 1.66 -4.10 11.60
CA LYS A 39 1.87 -3.19 10.47
C LYS A 39 1.89 -1.71 10.92
N PRO A 40 2.67 -1.35 11.95
CA PRO A 40 2.71 0.04 12.43
C PRO A 40 3.21 1.03 11.38
N ASP A 41 3.97 0.56 10.38
CA ASP A 41 4.47 1.37 9.27
C ASP A 41 3.34 1.82 8.33
N GLU A 42 2.32 0.97 8.11
CA GLU A 42 1.16 1.34 7.28
C GLU A 42 0.38 2.49 7.95
N VAL A 43 0.12 2.36 9.26
CA VAL A 43 -0.61 3.39 10.03
C VAL A 43 0.20 4.68 10.18
N ARG A 44 1.52 4.56 10.39
CA ARG A 44 2.41 5.72 10.35
C ARG A 44 2.44 6.37 8.96
N GLY A 45 2.33 5.59 7.89
CA GLY A 45 2.21 6.10 6.53
C GLY A 45 1.03 7.07 6.37
N CYS A 46 -0.11 6.80 7.01
CA CYS A 46 -1.28 7.69 7.03
C CYS A 46 -0.98 9.08 7.59
N SER A 47 0.00 9.20 8.50
CA SER A 47 0.44 10.47 9.10
C SER A 47 1.32 11.30 8.16
N MET A 48 1.99 10.65 7.20
CA MET A 48 3.07 11.27 6.41
C MET A 48 2.75 11.42 4.92
N PHE A 49 1.99 10.50 4.34
CA PHE A 49 1.97 10.32 2.88
C PHE A 49 0.60 10.57 2.23
N TYR A 50 -0.45 10.73 3.04
CA TYR A 50 -1.82 10.82 2.54
C TYR A 50 -2.34 12.25 2.53
N LEU A 51 -2.15 13.00 3.63
CA LEU A 51 -2.59 14.39 3.70
C LEU A 51 -1.52 15.36 3.17
N PRO A 52 -1.89 16.55 2.67
CA PRO A 52 -0.95 17.54 2.17
C PRO A 52 0.11 18.01 3.18
N GLU A 53 -0.23 17.96 4.47
CA GLU A 53 0.68 18.27 5.57
C GLU A 53 0.87 17.03 6.44
N GLU A 54 2.07 16.87 7.00
CA GLU A 54 2.33 15.84 8.01
C GLU A 54 1.48 16.13 9.26
N VAL A 55 0.80 15.10 9.77
CA VAL A 55 -0.07 15.19 10.94
C VAL A 55 0.17 14.02 11.90
N GLU A 56 -0.16 14.17 13.18
CA GLU A 56 -0.11 13.03 14.11
C GLU A 56 -1.46 12.30 14.12
N MET A 57 -1.58 11.20 13.36
CA MET A 57 -2.80 10.39 13.39
C MET A 57 -2.87 9.56 14.68
N GLN A 58 -4.03 9.58 15.32
CA GLN A 58 -4.35 8.76 16.49
C GLN A 58 -5.51 7.81 16.20
N VAL A 59 -5.28 6.53 16.46
CA VAL A 59 -6.28 5.47 16.30
C VAL A 59 -7.36 5.61 17.38
N ILE A 60 -8.61 5.64 16.94
CA ILE A 60 -9.79 5.59 17.81
C ILE A 60 -10.33 4.16 17.90
N GLY A 61 -10.29 3.43 16.79
CA GLY A 61 -10.80 2.07 16.72
C GLY A 61 -11.00 1.59 15.29
N VAL A 62 -11.87 0.60 15.13
CA VAL A 62 -12.20 0.02 13.82
C VAL A 62 -13.70 0.04 13.57
N ILE A 63 -14.07 0.25 12.32
CA ILE A 63 -15.46 0.19 11.88
C ILE A 63 -15.70 -1.20 11.29
N GLU A 64 -16.58 -1.95 11.93
CA GLU A 64 -17.02 -3.29 11.54
C GLU A 64 -18.32 -3.19 10.73
N GLY A 65 -18.57 -4.17 9.85
CA GLY A 65 -19.86 -4.30 9.15
C GLY A 65 -20.06 -3.35 7.96
N THR A 66 -18.98 -2.82 7.41
CA THR A 66 -18.98 -2.09 6.13
C THR A 66 -18.68 -3.04 4.98
N SER A 67 -18.93 -2.60 3.74
CA SER A 67 -18.51 -3.32 2.52
C SER A 67 -17.04 -3.06 2.16
N CYS A 68 -16.20 -2.75 3.16
CA CYS A 68 -14.78 -2.48 2.96
C CYS A 68 -14.08 -3.71 2.37
N PRO A 69 -13.20 -3.55 1.36
CA PRO A 69 -12.46 -4.66 0.78
C PRO A 69 -11.41 -5.24 1.74
N SER A 70 -10.92 -4.44 2.69
CA SER A 70 -10.08 -4.87 3.81
C SER A 70 -10.92 -5.43 4.97
N ASP A 71 -10.32 -6.33 5.75
CA ASP A 71 -10.94 -6.98 6.91
C ASP A 71 -11.34 -5.97 8.02
N GLU A 72 -10.63 -4.83 8.14
CA GLU A 72 -10.95 -3.78 9.12
C GLU A 72 -10.73 -2.36 8.56
N LEU A 73 -11.75 -1.51 8.67
CA LEU A 73 -11.68 -0.08 8.36
C LEU A 73 -11.19 0.69 9.60
N LEU A 74 -9.96 1.19 9.57
CA LEU A 74 -9.29 1.80 10.72
C LEU A 74 -9.70 3.27 10.88
N LEU A 75 -10.35 3.61 12.00
CA LEU A 75 -10.79 4.98 12.29
C LEU A 75 -9.72 5.73 13.11
N MET A 76 -9.35 6.91 12.61
CA MET A 76 -8.32 7.77 13.18
C MET A 76 -8.78 9.23 13.22
N THR A 77 -8.06 10.03 14.01
CA THR A 77 -8.21 11.50 14.03
C THR A 77 -6.83 12.15 14.10
N CYS A 78 -6.73 13.41 13.66
CA CYS A 78 -5.53 14.22 13.84
C CYS A 78 -5.88 15.56 14.53
N GLU A 79 -4.94 16.50 14.61
CA GLU A 79 -5.03 17.72 15.40
C GLU A 79 -6.17 18.65 14.94
N ASN A 80 -6.58 18.52 13.69
CA ASN A 80 -7.71 19.25 13.12
C ASN A 80 -9.08 18.76 13.63
N GLY A 81 -9.13 17.66 14.39
CA GLY A 81 -10.34 17.08 14.98
C GLY A 81 -11.28 16.38 13.99
N ARG A 82 -10.90 16.27 12.71
CA ARG A 82 -11.62 15.50 11.69
C ARG A 82 -11.37 14.01 11.91
N LEU A 83 -12.26 13.21 11.34
CA LEU A 83 -12.18 11.75 11.38
C LEU A 83 -11.82 11.20 10.01
N TYR A 84 -10.86 10.30 10.03
CA TYR A 84 -10.36 9.63 8.84
C TYR A 84 -10.49 8.12 8.99
N ALA A 85 -10.93 7.45 7.94
CA ALA A 85 -11.03 6.01 7.90
C ALA A 85 -10.09 5.44 6.84
N PHE A 86 -9.20 4.54 7.25
CA PHE A 86 -8.22 3.91 6.36
C PHE A 86 -8.67 2.50 5.99
N ASP A 87 -8.86 2.24 4.70
CA ASP A 87 -9.39 0.98 4.17
C ASP A 87 -8.30 0.01 3.68
N GLY A 88 -7.03 0.33 3.92
CA GLY A 88 -5.87 -0.44 3.45
C GLY A 88 -5.23 0.12 2.19
N GLU A 89 -5.92 0.96 1.44
CA GLU A 89 -5.41 1.60 0.23
C GLU A 89 -5.51 3.14 0.32
N GLU A 90 -6.71 3.65 0.60
CA GLU A 90 -7.06 5.06 0.67
C GLU A 90 -7.41 5.50 2.11
N LEU A 91 -7.18 6.79 2.37
CA LEU A 91 -7.58 7.46 3.60
C LEU A 91 -8.80 8.33 3.32
N HIS A 92 -9.95 7.99 3.88
CA HIS A 92 -11.23 8.67 3.65
C HIS A 92 -11.51 9.69 4.76
N MET A 93 -11.83 10.94 4.46
CA MET A 93 -12.32 11.90 5.45
C MET A 93 -13.80 11.62 5.70
N VAL A 94 -14.11 10.86 6.75
CA VAL A 94 -15.46 10.31 6.99
C VAL A 94 -16.33 11.17 7.89
N ALA A 95 -15.74 12.14 8.60
CA ALA A 95 -16.49 13.12 9.37
C ALA A 95 -15.66 14.38 9.62
N SER A 96 -16.33 15.54 9.65
CA SER A 96 -15.64 16.81 9.90
C SER A 96 -15.32 17.07 11.38
N SER A 97 -15.91 16.30 12.29
CA SER A 97 -15.66 16.42 13.74
C SER A 97 -16.09 15.18 14.51
N LEU A 98 -15.52 15.00 15.71
CA LEU A 98 -15.94 13.96 16.68
C LEU A 98 -17.43 14.04 17.07
N LEU A 99 -18.05 15.22 17.03
CA LEU A 99 -19.48 15.37 17.34
C LEU A 99 -20.37 14.58 16.37
N GLN A 100 -19.99 14.46 15.10
CA GLN A 100 -20.76 13.65 14.14
C GLN A 100 -20.72 12.16 14.50
N LEU A 101 -19.62 11.70 15.08
CA LEU A 101 -19.48 10.34 15.58
C LEU A 101 -20.36 10.08 16.81
N GLU A 102 -20.58 11.08 17.67
CA GLU A 102 -21.53 10.97 18.79
C GLU A 102 -22.97 10.75 18.29
N TYR A 103 -23.33 11.34 17.15
CA TYR A 103 -24.60 11.08 16.46
C TYR A 103 -24.58 9.79 15.60
N GLY A 104 -23.50 9.02 15.66
CA GLY A 104 -23.33 7.77 14.92
C GLY A 104 -23.25 7.97 13.40
N HIS A 105 -22.88 9.15 12.93
CA HIS A 105 -22.84 9.47 11.51
C HIS A 105 -21.39 9.55 11.01
N ILE A 106 -21.06 8.67 10.06
CA ILE A 106 -19.87 8.78 9.22
C ILE A 106 -20.27 8.61 7.76
N GLU A 107 -19.49 9.17 6.85
CA GLU A 107 -19.66 9.00 5.42
C GLU A 107 -18.60 8.04 4.90
N TYR A 108 -18.98 6.79 4.64
CA TYR A 108 -18.09 5.77 4.09
C TYR A 108 -18.77 4.93 3.00
N PRO A 109 -18.19 4.82 1.79
CA PRO A 109 -17.01 5.55 1.30
C PRO A 109 -17.22 7.08 1.31
N SER A 110 -16.17 7.86 1.56
CA SER A 110 -16.27 9.32 1.56
C SER A 110 -16.15 9.87 0.15
N THR A 111 -16.77 11.03 -0.09
CA THR A 111 -16.52 11.83 -1.29
C THR A 111 -15.15 12.50 -1.29
N GLU A 112 -14.52 12.66 -0.11
CA GLU A 112 -13.17 13.17 0.06
C GLU A 112 -12.26 12.04 0.56
N SER A 113 -11.45 11.49 -0.35
CA SER A 113 -10.44 10.47 -0.05
C SER A 113 -9.05 10.91 -0.52
N TYR A 114 -8.04 10.29 0.09
CA TYR A 114 -6.64 10.56 -0.17
C TYR A 114 -5.90 9.27 -0.52
N TYR A 115 -5.05 9.30 -1.55
CA TYR A 115 -4.24 8.15 -1.96
C TYR A 115 -2.82 8.21 -1.39
N ASN A 116 -2.14 7.07 -1.36
CA ASN A 116 -0.76 7.00 -0.88
C ASN A 116 0.19 7.80 -1.78
N GLY A 117 0.85 8.81 -1.21
CA GLY A 117 1.78 9.71 -1.90
C GLY A 117 1.16 11.05 -2.29
N GLN A 118 -0.13 11.27 -2.02
CA GLN A 118 -0.80 12.53 -2.34
C GLN A 118 -0.21 13.73 -1.60
N ALA A 119 0.44 13.51 -0.44
CA ALA A 119 1.23 14.54 0.26
C ALA A 119 2.26 15.23 -0.66
N PHE A 120 2.74 14.54 -1.70
CA PHE A 120 3.78 15.00 -2.59
C PHE A 120 3.24 15.48 -3.96
N GLU A 121 1.92 15.58 -4.13
CA GLU A 121 1.31 15.92 -5.42
C GLU A 121 1.78 17.28 -5.97
N ASN A 122 2.10 18.22 -5.07
CA ASN A 122 2.56 19.57 -5.43
C ASN A 122 4.10 19.72 -5.46
N MET A 123 4.86 18.63 -5.32
CA MET A 123 6.34 18.69 -5.35
C MET A 123 6.85 19.00 -6.76
N THR A 124 7.72 20.00 -6.87
CA THR A 124 8.34 20.39 -8.15
C THR A 124 9.59 19.56 -8.47
N GLU A 125 10.08 19.63 -9.71
CA GLU A 125 11.34 18.97 -10.09
C GLU A 125 12.52 19.47 -9.27
N GLU A 126 12.54 20.78 -8.96
CA GLU A 126 13.53 21.41 -8.10
C GLU A 126 13.49 20.86 -6.67
N ASP A 127 12.30 20.72 -6.08
CA ASP A 127 12.14 20.14 -4.74
C ASP A 127 12.66 18.70 -4.70
N TRP A 128 12.32 17.89 -5.71
CA TRP A 128 12.83 16.52 -5.84
C TRP A 128 14.35 16.47 -6.06
N ALA A 129 14.91 17.44 -6.78
CA ALA A 129 16.35 17.54 -6.97
C ALA A 129 17.05 17.82 -5.63
N GLU A 130 16.49 18.69 -4.80
CA GLU A 130 17.01 18.94 -3.45
C GLU A 130 16.97 17.67 -2.58
N VAL A 131 15.83 16.96 -2.55
CA VAL A 131 15.69 15.71 -1.81
C VAL A 131 16.73 14.66 -2.25
N LYS A 132 16.95 14.51 -3.57
CA LYS A 132 17.96 13.60 -4.13
C LYS A 132 19.38 13.98 -3.70
N GLN A 133 19.70 15.27 -3.66
CA GLN A 133 21.02 15.75 -3.23
C GLN A 133 21.21 15.72 -1.70
N GLY A 134 20.13 15.55 -0.94
CA GLY A 134 20.15 15.38 0.50
C GLY A 134 20.83 14.08 0.96
N ALA A 135 21.03 13.95 2.27
CA ALA A 135 21.69 12.78 2.85
C ALA A 135 20.93 11.47 2.59
N VAL A 136 19.60 11.52 2.63
CA VAL A 136 18.74 10.36 2.36
C VAL A 136 18.81 9.97 0.89
N GLY A 137 18.65 10.91 -0.04
CA GLY A 137 18.75 10.67 -1.47
C GLY A 137 20.08 10.05 -1.87
N LYS A 138 21.19 10.64 -1.42
CA LYS A 138 22.55 10.12 -1.67
C LYS A 138 22.77 8.71 -1.11
N LYS A 139 22.21 8.42 0.08
CA LYS A 139 22.30 7.08 0.67
C LYS A 139 21.53 6.06 -0.17
N LEU A 140 20.31 6.41 -0.60
CA LEU A 140 19.48 5.54 -1.44
C LEU A 140 20.13 5.28 -2.80
N ASP A 141 20.73 6.30 -3.42
CA ASP A 141 21.48 6.15 -4.67
C ASP A 141 22.65 5.18 -4.52
N GLN A 142 23.44 5.30 -3.44
CA GLN A 142 24.54 4.37 -3.16
C GLN A 142 24.06 2.93 -2.89
N GLU A 143 22.94 2.76 -2.19
CA GLU A 143 22.34 1.45 -1.94
C GLU A 143 21.83 0.82 -3.25
N HIS A 144 21.22 1.62 -4.12
CA HIS A 144 20.79 1.20 -5.45
C HIS A 144 21.98 0.75 -6.30
N GLU A 145 23.06 1.55 -6.37
CA GLU A 145 24.27 1.19 -7.11
C GLU A 145 24.86 -0.14 -6.63
N LYS A 146 25.03 -0.31 -5.31
CA LYS A 146 25.54 -1.57 -4.72
C LYS A 146 24.65 -2.76 -5.06
N LEU A 147 23.32 -2.58 -5.00
CA LEU A 147 22.37 -3.64 -5.35
C LEU A 147 22.53 -4.04 -6.81
N VAL A 148 22.56 -3.06 -7.72
CA VAL A 148 22.73 -3.28 -9.16
C VAL A 148 24.04 -4.01 -9.44
N GLU A 149 25.16 -3.54 -8.90
CA GLU A 149 26.47 -4.17 -9.07
C GLU A 149 26.48 -5.62 -8.58
N SER A 150 25.92 -5.88 -7.39
CA SER A 150 25.87 -7.23 -6.82
C SER A 150 25.06 -8.24 -7.64
N LYS A 151 24.08 -7.78 -8.43
CA LYS A 151 23.18 -8.65 -9.21
C LYS A 151 23.52 -8.69 -10.70
N LYS A 152 24.31 -7.72 -11.20
CA LYS A 152 24.60 -7.54 -12.63
C LYS A 152 25.15 -8.81 -13.29
N GLU A 153 26.17 -9.42 -12.70
CA GLU A 153 26.80 -10.61 -13.30
C GLU A 153 25.84 -11.80 -13.38
N LYS A 154 25.16 -12.11 -12.28
CA LYS A 154 24.17 -13.18 -12.21
C LYS A 154 23.01 -12.96 -13.18
N PHE A 155 22.54 -11.71 -13.30
CA PHE A 155 21.51 -11.34 -14.26
C PHE A 155 21.98 -11.56 -15.72
N LEU A 156 23.20 -11.14 -16.05
CA LEU A 156 23.80 -11.35 -17.37
C LEU A 156 24.03 -12.84 -17.70
N GLU A 157 24.45 -13.64 -16.71
CA GLU A 157 24.60 -15.09 -16.87
C GLU A 157 23.25 -15.77 -17.17
N ASN A 158 22.19 -15.40 -16.44
CA ASN A 158 20.85 -15.89 -16.68
C ASN A 158 20.37 -15.53 -18.10
N LEU A 159 20.59 -14.30 -18.56
CA LEU A 159 20.24 -13.87 -19.92
C LEU A 159 20.99 -14.67 -21.00
N LYS A 160 22.30 -14.90 -20.82
CA LYS A 160 23.10 -15.72 -21.74
C LYS A 160 22.59 -17.16 -21.78
N SER A 161 22.27 -17.74 -20.62
CA SER A 161 21.75 -19.10 -20.48
C SER A 161 20.38 -19.27 -21.14
N GLN A 162 19.51 -18.26 -21.08
CA GLN A 162 18.23 -18.25 -21.80
C GLN A 162 18.42 -18.14 -23.31
N LYS A 163 19.35 -17.29 -23.77
CA LYS A 163 19.67 -17.14 -25.20
C LYS A 163 20.23 -18.44 -25.80
N SER A 164 21.13 -19.13 -25.08
CA SER A 164 21.68 -20.42 -25.53
C SER A 164 20.64 -21.53 -25.55
N LYS A 165 19.74 -21.59 -24.55
CA LYS A 165 18.62 -22.56 -24.53
C LYS A 165 17.69 -22.34 -25.73
N CYS A 166 17.27 -21.10 -25.97
CA CYS A 166 16.43 -20.73 -27.11
C CYS A 166 17.12 -21.09 -28.45
N SER A 167 18.39 -20.74 -28.65
CA SER A 167 19.12 -21.12 -29.87
C SER A 167 19.29 -22.63 -30.06
N SER A 168 19.43 -23.40 -28.97
CA SER A 168 19.54 -24.86 -29.03
C SER A 168 18.21 -25.53 -29.40
N GLU A 169 17.07 -25.01 -28.95
CA GLU A 169 15.74 -25.51 -29.31
C GLU A 169 15.43 -25.27 -30.78
N TYR A 170 15.69 -24.06 -31.31
CA TYR A 170 15.53 -23.77 -32.74
C TYR A 170 16.42 -24.65 -33.63
N GLY A 171 17.68 -24.89 -33.22
CA GLY A 171 18.60 -25.77 -33.95
C GLY A 171 18.22 -27.26 -33.89
N SER A 172 17.47 -27.67 -32.88
CA SER A 172 16.95 -29.04 -32.71
C SER A 172 15.69 -29.26 -33.56
N ILE A 173 14.79 -28.27 -33.60
CA ILE A 173 13.59 -28.25 -34.43
C ILE A 173 13.96 -28.32 -35.92
N PHE A 174 14.90 -27.47 -36.38
CA PHE A 174 15.35 -27.44 -37.77
C PHE A 174 16.01 -28.77 -38.22
N ARG A 175 16.80 -29.41 -37.35
CA ARG A 175 17.42 -30.71 -37.63
C ARG A 175 16.39 -31.85 -37.65
N GLY A 176 15.38 -31.79 -36.80
CA GLY A 176 14.25 -32.72 -36.81
C GLY A 176 13.45 -32.65 -38.12
N GLU A 177 13.20 -31.45 -38.63
CA GLU A 177 12.45 -31.25 -39.89
C GLU A 177 13.21 -31.72 -41.14
N GLN A 178 14.52 -31.44 -41.24
CA GLN A 178 15.35 -31.93 -42.35
C GLN A 178 15.46 -33.46 -42.38
N SER A 179 15.54 -34.10 -41.22
CA SER A 179 15.60 -35.57 -41.08
C SER A 179 14.28 -36.23 -41.51
N ARG A 180 13.14 -35.66 -41.10
CA ARG A 180 11.80 -36.11 -41.54
C ARG A 180 11.57 -35.93 -43.04
N SER A 181 12.05 -34.83 -43.63
CA SER A 181 11.96 -34.58 -45.07
C SER A 181 12.79 -35.58 -45.90
N ARG A 182 14.03 -35.90 -45.46
CA ARG A 182 14.88 -36.92 -46.11
C ARG A 182 14.30 -38.33 -46.00
N ALA A 183 13.71 -38.69 -44.86
CA ALA A 183 13.06 -39.99 -44.68
C ALA A 183 11.82 -40.17 -45.58
N LYS A 184 11.04 -39.10 -45.80
CA LYS A 184 9.90 -39.11 -46.74
C LYS A 184 10.35 -39.24 -48.20
N LYS A 185 11.53 -38.73 -48.57
CA LYS A 185 12.10 -38.87 -49.92
C LYS A 185 12.60 -40.29 -50.22
N LYS A 186 13.15 -41.00 -49.22
CA LYS A 186 13.63 -42.38 -49.37
C LYS A 186 12.53 -43.45 -49.43
N LYS A 187 11.30 -43.14 -48.98
CA LYS A 187 10.14 -44.05 -49.07
C LYS A 187 9.36 -43.93 -50.39
N LYS A 188 9.83 -43.12 -51.34
CA LYS A 188 9.17 -42.84 -52.63
C LYS A 188 9.94 -43.41 -53.85
N CYS A 189 10.96 -44.24 -53.62
CA CYS A 189 11.67 -45.01 -54.63
C CYS A 189 11.40 -46.49 -54.42
#